data_AF-A0A8B6DKE3-F1
#
_entry.id   AF-A0A8B6DKE3-F1
#
_cell.length_a   1.000
_cell.length_b   1.000
_cell.length_c   1.000
_cell.angle_alpha   90.00
_cell.angle_beta   90.00
_cell.angle_gamma   90.00
#
_symmetry.space_group_name_H-M   'P 1'
#
loop_
_entity.id
_entity.type
_entity.pdbx_description
1 polymer ?
#
loop_
_entity_poly.entity_id
_entity_poly.type
_entity_poly.pdbx_seq_one_letter_code
_entity_poly.pdbx_strand_id
1 'polypeptide(L)'
;MHLRNPSTGGKLEMPIEKQVLMTLKYLASQETTLQISHLFGVTEYAFLKHKNNAIDTIYENVMDRRWLLTPYRDNGNLTRAQVNYNKSLSSKRQVIERAFGLLKGRFRRLKYVNLKDLGRICRTIAASCILHNIAVLNNELEDMLEGDDDVADDNLVANLFAENDREGSLKKIRLTNQLNL
;
A
#
# COMPACT_ATOMS: atom_id res chain seq x y z
N MET A 1 7.01 -48.61 -36.51
CA MET A 1 6.28 -47.34 -36.70
C MET A 1 6.03 -46.75 -35.31
N HIS A 2 6.88 -45.81 -34.90
CA HIS A 2 6.92 -45.24 -33.55
C HIS A 2 5.92 -44.07 -33.48
N LEU A 3 4.75 -44.29 -32.88
CA LEU A 3 3.85 -43.18 -32.56
C LEU A 3 4.34 -42.53 -31.25
N ARG A 4 5.18 -41.51 -31.39
CA ARG A 4 5.45 -40.56 -30.30
C ARG A 4 4.18 -39.78 -30.01
N ASN A 5 3.65 -39.95 -28.82
CA ASN A 5 2.60 -39.12 -28.27
C ASN A 5 3.24 -37.80 -27.81
N PRO A 6 2.91 -36.62 -28.36
CA PRO A 6 3.40 -35.36 -27.83
C PRO A 6 2.49 -34.96 -26.66
N SER A 7 2.78 -35.49 -25.47
CA SER A 7 2.27 -34.94 -24.22
C SER A 7 2.89 -33.57 -23.99
N THR A 8 2.35 -32.57 -24.67
CA THR A 8 2.46 -31.16 -24.29
C THR A 8 1.69 -31.01 -22.99
N GLY A 9 2.38 -31.25 -21.87
CA GLY A 9 1.91 -30.88 -20.54
C GLY A 9 1.89 -29.36 -20.43
N GLY A 10 0.91 -28.72 -21.07
CA GLY A 10 0.54 -27.35 -20.79
C GLY A 10 0.14 -27.31 -19.33
N LYS A 11 1.02 -26.79 -18.46
CA LYS A 11 0.62 -26.44 -17.09
C LYS A 11 -0.61 -25.57 -17.22
N LEU A 12 -1.77 -26.06 -16.77
CA LEU A 12 -2.97 -25.24 -16.67
C LEU A 12 -2.56 -23.95 -15.96
N GLU A 13 -2.75 -22.82 -16.63
CA GLU A 13 -2.47 -21.52 -16.03
C GLU A 13 -3.34 -21.37 -14.77
N MET A 14 -2.75 -20.86 -13.70
CA MET A 14 -3.46 -20.77 -12.43
C MET A 14 -4.66 -19.81 -12.55
N PRO A 15 -5.88 -20.19 -12.13
CA PRO A 15 -7.03 -19.30 -12.18
C PRO A 15 -6.78 -17.97 -11.46
N ILE A 16 -7.25 -16.86 -12.04
CA ILE A 16 -7.01 -15.50 -11.52
C ILE A 16 -7.54 -15.38 -10.10
N GLU A 17 -8.70 -15.96 -9.80
CA GLU A 17 -9.33 -15.96 -8.49
C GLU A 17 -8.40 -16.57 -7.43
N LYS A 18 -7.72 -17.67 -7.78
CA LYS A 18 -6.74 -18.31 -6.89
C LYS A 18 -5.52 -17.42 -6.67
N GLN A 19 -5.03 -16.75 -7.71
CA GLN A 19 -3.91 -15.80 -7.60
C GLN A 19 -4.27 -14.62 -6.67
N VAL A 20 -5.48 -14.09 -6.82
CA VAL A 20 -6.01 -13.00 -5.99
C VAL A 20 -6.17 -13.45 -4.54
N LEU A 21 -6.81 -14.59 -4.30
CA LEU A 21 -7.03 -15.11 -2.93
C LEU A 21 -5.72 -15.40 -2.19
N MET A 22 -4.73 -15.98 -2.87
CA MET A 22 -3.39 -16.18 -2.28
C MET A 22 -2.72 -14.86 -1.92
N THR A 23 -2.85 -13.84 -2.78
CA THR A 23 -2.27 -12.51 -2.55
C THR A 23 -2.97 -11.81 -1.39
N LEU A 24 -4.30 -11.83 -1.35
CA LEU A 24 -5.08 -11.28 -0.23
C LEU A 24 -4.74 -11.99 1.08
N LYS A 25 -4.65 -13.33 1.07
CA LYS A 25 -4.23 -14.11 2.24
C LYS A 25 -2.84 -13.71 2.73
N TYR A 26 -1.89 -13.52 1.80
CA TYR A 26 -0.55 -13.06 2.14
C TYR A 26 -0.52 -11.67 2.78
N LEU A 27 -1.31 -10.73 2.27
CA LEU A 27 -1.37 -9.35 2.79
C LEU A 27 -2.11 -9.29 4.13
N ALA A 28 -3.20 -10.06 4.27
CA ALA A 28 -4.06 -10.07 5.45
C ALA A 28 -3.47 -10.82 6.66
N SER A 29 -2.42 -11.64 6.47
CA SER A 29 -1.83 -12.44 7.54
C SER A 29 -0.31 -12.25 7.66
N GLN A 30 0.24 -12.83 8.72
CA GLN A 30 1.70 -12.96 8.93
C GLN A 30 2.23 -14.36 8.57
N GLU A 31 1.43 -15.20 7.92
CA GLU A 31 1.83 -16.56 7.54
C GLU A 31 3.02 -16.54 6.57
N THR A 32 3.83 -17.59 6.62
CA THR A 32 4.98 -17.75 5.73
C THR A 32 4.53 -18.10 4.31
N THR A 33 5.39 -17.83 3.33
CA THR A 33 5.23 -18.28 1.95
C THR A 33 4.92 -19.78 1.86
N LEU A 34 5.66 -20.59 2.64
CA LEU A 34 5.47 -22.04 2.71
C LEU A 34 4.06 -22.40 3.17
N GLN A 35 3.62 -21.85 4.31
CA GLN A 35 2.27 -22.09 4.86
C GLN A 35 1.17 -21.75 3.87
N ILE A 36 1.26 -20.59 3.20
CA ILE A 36 0.24 -20.16 2.25
C ILE A 36 0.28 -21.05 0.99
N SER A 37 1.47 -21.34 0.45
CA SER A 37 1.59 -22.21 -0.73
C SER A 37 0.98 -23.60 -0.49
N HIS A 38 1.22 -24.18 0.70
CA HIS A 38 0.62 -25.44 1.13
C HIS A 38 -0.90 -25.34 1.26
N LEU A 39 -1.41 -24.27 1.88
CA LEU A 39 -2.85 -24.04 2.04
C LEU A 39 -3.60 -24.04 0.69
N PHE A 40 -2.96 -23.50 -0.35
CA PHE A 40 -3.54 -23.45 -1.69
C PHE A 40 -3.13 -24.61 -2.60
N GLY A 41 -2.35 -25.58 -2.10
CA GLY A 41 -1.88 -26.73 -2.89
C GLY A 41 -1.05 -26.32 -4.10
N VAL A 42 -0.16 -25.33 -3.94
CA VAL A 42 0.76 -24.86 -4.98
C VAL A 42 2.20 -24.90 -4.49
N THR A 43 3.17 -24.90 -5.41
CA THR A 43 4.58 -24.78 -5.02
C THR A 43 4.87 -23.36 -4.51
N GLU A 44 5.86 -23.21 -3.63
CA GLU A 44 6.32 -21.89 -3.16
C GLU A 44 6.71 -20.97 -4.32
N TYR A 45 7.34 -21.53 -5.36
CA TYR A 45 7.68 -20.78 -6.57
C TYR A 45 6.43 -20.22 -7.27
N ALA A 46 5.40 -21.06 -7.48
CA ALA A 46 4.17 -20.62 -8.13
C ALA A 46 3.47 -19.53 -7.30
N PHE A 47 3.38 -19.73 -5.97
CA PHE A 47 2.84 -18.73 -5.07
C PHE A 47 3.61 -17.41 -5.17
N LEU A 48 4.95 -17.43 -5.04
CA LEU A 48 5.77 -16.22 -5.09
C LEU A 48 5.61 -15.48 -6.42
N LYS A 49 5.63 -16.21 -7.54
CA LYS A 49 5.44 -15.66 -8.88
C LYS A 49 4.09 -14.94 -8.99
N HIS A 50 2.99 -15.63 -8.69
CA HIS A 50 1.65 -15.07 -8.86
C HIS A 50 1.34 -13.95 -7.87
N LYS A 51 1.79 -14.08 -6.62
CA LYS A 51 1.68 -13.03 -5.61
C LYS A 51 2.42 -11.75 -6.04
N ASN A 52 3.66 -11.89 -6.51
CA ASN A 52 4.44 -10.73 -6.97
C ASN A 52 3.81 -10.09 -8.20
N ASN A 53 3.36 -10.90 -9.16
CA ASN A 53 2.67 -10.39 -10.35
C ASN A 53 1.40 -9.61 -9.97
N ALA A 54 0.57 -10.14 -9.07
CA ALA A 54 -0.64 -9.45 -8.62
C ALA A 54 -0.32 -8.10 -7.95
N ILE A 55 0.68 -8.06 -7.05
CA ILE A 55 1.13 -6.83 -6.41
C ILE A 55 1.66 -5.82 -7.44
N ASP A 56 2.47 -6.28 -8.40
CA ASP A 56 3.02 -5.43 -9.45
C ASP A 56 1.90 -4.86 -10.34
N THR A 57 0.94 -5.69 -10.76
CA THR A 57 -0.21 -5.25 -11.55
C THR A 57 -1.03 -4.20 -10.81
N ILE A 58 -1.33 -4.40 -9.52
CA ILE A 58 -2.07 -3.41 -8.71
C ILE A 58 -1.28 -2.10 -8.63
N TYR A 59 0.00 -2.18 -8.32
CA TYR A 59 0.87 -1.02 -8.18
C TYR A 59 0.95 -0.20 -9.47
N GLU A 60 1.29 -0.84 -10.60
CA GLU A 60 1.56 -0.14 -11.86
C GLU A 60 0.28 0.43 -12.50
N ASN A 61 -0.90 -0.15 -12.23
CA ASN A 61 -2.17 0.29 -12.86
C ASN A 61 -2.98 1.27 -12.00
N VAL A 62 -2.72 1.37 -10.70
CA VAL A 62 -3.60 2.11 -9.78
C VAL A 62 -2.85 3.13 -8.91
N MET A 63 -1.54 3.00 -8.73
CA MET A 63 -0.79 3.99 -7.94
C MET A 63 -0.52 5.27 -8.73
N ASP A 64 -1.43 6.22 -8.59
CA ASP A 64 -1.17 7.61 -8.94
C ASP A 64 -0.28 8.27 -7.87
N ARG A 65 0.67 9.15 -8.22
CA ARG A 65 1.45 9.94 -7.26
C ARG A 65 1.01 11.41 -7.19
N ARG A 66 0.04 11.81 -8.01
CA ARG A 66 -0.43 13.21 -8.14
C ARG A 66 -1.12 13.76 -6.88
N TRP A 67 -1.53 12.91 -5.95
CA TRP A 67 -2.33 13.29 -4.77
C TRP A 67 -1.52 13.53 -3.48
N LEU A 68 -0.19 13.36 -3.50
CA LEU A 68 0.63 13.52 -2.31
C LEU A 68 0.82 15.01 -1.92
N LEU A 69 0.25 15.39 -0.77
CA LEU A 69 0.43 16.71 -0.17
C LEU A 69 1.55 16.65 0.87
N THR A 70 2.58 17.48 0.68
CA THR A 70 3.72 17.59 1.60
C THR A 70 3.63 18.88 2.42
N PRO A 71 4.13 18.91 3.66
CA PRO A 71 4.29 20.16 4.40
C PRO A 71 5.30 21.10 3.71
N TYR A 72 5.26 22.40 4.02
CA TYR A 72 6.40 23.28 3.78
C TYR A 72 7.48 23.01 4.81
N ARG A 73 8.73 22.87 4.35
CA ARG A 73 9.89 22.70 5.22
C ARG A 73 10.12 24.01 5.98
N ASP A 74 10.17 23.93 7.31
CA ASP A 74 10.41 25.09 8.15
C ASP A 74 11.92 25.33 8.31
N ASN A 75 12.41 26.36 7.64
CA ASN A 75 13.79 26.85 7.77
C ASN A 75 13.81 28.21 8.50
N GLY A 76 12.78 28.55 9.29
CA GLY A 76 12.64 29.80 10.02
C GLY A 76 12.03 30.97 9.24
N ASN A 77 11.69 30.77 7.96
CA ASN A 77 11.20 31.82 7.05
C ASN A 77 9.87 31.47 6.38
N LEU A 78 8.98 30.73 7.05
CA LEU A 78 7.66 30.42 6.51
C LEU A 78 6.74 31.65 6.54
N THR A 79 6.03 31.88 5.43
CA THR A 79 4.95 32.88 5.39
C THR A 79 3.78 32.44 6.27
N ARG A 80 2.95 33.39 6.71
CA ARG A 80 1.75 33.08 7.51
C ARG A 80 0.81 32.08 6.82
N ALA A 81 0.66 32.17 5.51
CA ALA A 81 -0.10 31.20 4.70
C ALA A 81 0.48 29.78 4.79
N GLN A 82 1.80 29.64 4.69
CA GLN A 82 2.50 28.35 4.76
C GLN A 82 2.40 27.75 6.17
N VAL A 83 2.49 28.57 7.21
CA VAL A 83 2.25 28.15 8.60
C VAL A 83 0.82 27.63 8.77
N ASN A 84 -0.17 28.37 8.27
CA ASN A 84 -1.58 27.95 8.30
C ASN A 84 -1.81 26.65 7.51
N TYR A 85 -1.18 26.50 6.34
CA TYR A 85 -1.22 25.26 5.57
C TYR A 85 -0.63 24.08 6.37
N ASN A 86 0.57 24.23 6.94
CA ASN A 86 1.19 23.19 7.76
C ASN A 86 0.33 22.82 8.97
N LYS A 87 -0.31 23.81 9.61
CA LYS A 87 -1.24 23.59 10.73
C LYS A 87 -2.50 22.85 10.29
N SER A 88 -3.10 23.23 9.17
CA SER A 88 -4.25 22.55 8.57
C SER A 88 -3.91 21.11 8.21
N LEU A 89 -2.79 20.88 7.52
CA LEU A 89 -2.31 19.54 7.18
C LEU A 89 -2.05 18.70 8.44
N SER A 90 -1.43 19.30 9.46
CA SER A 90 -1.17 18.64 10.74
C SER A 90 -2.46 18.29 11.48
N SER A 91 -3.50 19.12 11.40
CA SER A 91 -4.81 18.85 12.03
C SER A 91 -5.49 17.59 11.47
N LYS A 92 -5.11 17.15 10.26
CA LYS A 92 -5.62 15.92 9.64
C LYS A 92 -4.82 14.67 10.03
N ARG A 93 -3.68 14.81 10.73
CA ARG A 93 -2.85 13.65 11.15
C ARG A 93 -3.64 12.62 11.93
N GLN A 94 -4.49 13.03 12.87
CA GLN A 94 -5.30 12.07 13.65
C GLN A 94 -6.18 11.19 12.75
N VAL A 95 -6.76 11.75 11.67
CA VAL A 95 -7.55 10.99 10.70
C VAL A 95 -6.66 10.04 9.89
N ILE A 96 -5.46 10.50 9.51
CA ILE A 96 -4.46 9.69 8.79
C ILE A 96 -3.96 8.53 9.64
N GLU A 97 -3.62 8.79 10.91
CA GLU A 97 -3.17 7.79 11.88
C GLU A 97 -4.25 6.73 12.10
N ARG A 98 -5.51 7.14 12.29
CA ARG A 98 -6.63 6.19 12.37
C ARG A 98 -6.77 5.37 11.09
N ALA A 99 -6.64 5.98 9.92
CA ALA A 99 -6.67 5.25 8.65
C ALA A 99 -5.51 4.25 8.53
N PHE A 100 -4.30 4.59 9.00
CA PHE A 100 -3.18 3.67 9.04
C PHE A 100 -3.34 2.54 10.05
N GLY A 101 -3.97 2.80 11.21
CA GLY A 101 -4.36 1.76 12.15
C GLY A 101 -5.29 0.74 11.49
N LEU A 102 -6.35 1.21 10.83
CA LEU A 102 -7.28 0.35 10.07
C LEU A 102 -6.58 -0.39 8.92
N LEU A 103 -5.69 0.28 8.20
CA LEU A 103 -4.91 -0.35 7.12
C LEU A 103 -4.05 -1.52 7.67
N LYS A 104 -3.31 -1.30 8.75
CA LYS A 104 -2.45 -2.32 9.39
C LYS A 104 -3.26 -3.43 10.07
N GLY A 105 -4.46 -3.12 10.56
CA GLY A 105 -5.42 -4.11 11.06
C GLY A 105 -5.86 -5.08 9.96
N ARG A 106 -6.17 -4.54 8.76
CA ARG A 106 -6.64 -5.33 7.60
C ARG A 106 -5.51 -6.15 7.03
N PHE A 107 -4.40 -5.48 6.76
CA PHE A 107 -3.25 -6.03 6.09
C PHE A 107 -2.13 -6.18 7.09
N ARG A 108 -2.27 -7.20 7.94
CA ARG A 108 -1.33 -7.52 9.01
C ARG A 108 0.10 -7.65 8.52
N ARG A 109 0.31 -7.97 7.23
CA ARG A 109 1.64 -7.99 6.60
C ARG A 109 2.42 -6.68 6.80
N LEU A 110 1.73 -5.54 6.89
CA LEU A 110 2.34 -4.23 7.08
C LEU A 110 2.89 -3.98 8.49
N LYS A 111 2.49 -4.78 9.50
CA LYS A 111 3.07 -4.70 10.84
C LYS A 111 4.53 -5.16 10.86
N TYR A 112 4.82 -6.23 10.10
CA TYR A 112 6.17 -6.77 9.95
C TYR A 112 6.39 -7.21 8.49
N VAL A 113 7.13 -6.39 7.75
CA VAL A 113 7.46 -6.66 6.34
C VAL A 113 8.81 -7.37 6.27
N ASN A 114 8.80 -8.69 6.17
CA ASN A 114 10.02 -9.49 6.00
C ASN A 114 10.45 -9.55 4.52
N LEU A 115 10.75 -8.39 3.94
CA LEU A 115 11.29 -8.23 2.59
C LEU A 115 12.59 -7.43 2.69
N LYS A 116 13.58 -7.76 1.85
CA LYS A 116 14.87 -7.05 1.80
C LYS A 116 14.94 -5.99 0.71
N ASP A 117 14.18 -6.19 -0.37
CA ASP A 117 14.17 -5.28 -1.50
C ASP A 117 13.21 -4.11 -1.25
N LEU A 118 13.76 -2.89 -1.24
CA LEU A 118 12.99 -1.67 -0.97
C LEU A 118 11.89 -1.44 -2.01
N GLY A 119 12.16 -1.76 -3.28
CA GLY A 119 11.15 -1.67 -4.35
C GLY A 119 9.95 -2.57 -4.07
N ARG A 120 10.18 -3.80 -3.62
CA ARG A 120 9.13 -4.77 -3.24
C ARG A 120 8.39 -4.34 -1.97
N ILE A 121 9.09 -3.77 -0.99
CA ILE A 121 8.46 -3.19 0.20
C ILE A 121 7.48 -2.09 -0.23
N CYS A 122 7.93 -1.11 -1.03
CA CYS A 122 7.10 0.00 -1.50
C CYS A 122 5.87 -0.49 -2.28
N ARG A 123 6.04 -1.45 -3.20
CA ARG A 123 4.92 -2.03 -3.96
C ARG A 123 3.93 -2.77 -3.06
N THR A 124 4.41 -3.51 -2.06
CA THR A 124 3.55 -4.22 -1.10
C THR A 124 2.72 -3.24 -0.27
N ILE A 125 3.33 -2.16 0.21
CA ILE A 125 2.64 -1.10 0.96
C ILE A 125 1.57 -0.45 0.09
N ALA A 126 1.95 0.00 -1.11
CA ALA A 126 1.03 0.68 -2.03
C ALA A 126 -0.14 -0.22 -2.46
N ALA A 127 0.12 -1.48 -2.82
CA ALA A 127 -0.94 -2.43 -3.17
C ALA A 127 -1.90 -2.65 -1.99
N SER A 128 -1.39 -2.71 -0.76
CA SER A 128 -2.22 -2.81 0.44
C SER A 128 -3.09 -1.56 0.64
N CYS A 129 -2.55 -0.35 0.44
CA CYS A 129 -3.33 0.89 0.50
C CYS A 129 -4.45 0.91 -0.56
N ILE A 130 -4.14 0.51 -1.78
CA ILE A 130 -5.11 0.47 -2.89
C ILE A 130 -6.25 -0.50 -2.57
N LEU A 131 -5.92 -1.73 -2.19
CA LEU A 131 -6.93 -2.74 -1.83
C LEU A 131 -7.75 -2.31 -0.61
N HIS A 132 -7.13 -1.62 0.36
CA HIS A 132 -7.84 -1.08 1.52
C HIS A 132 -8.87 -0.05 1.09
N ASN A 133 -8.48 0.88 0.22
CA ASN A 133 -9.37 1.92 -0.29
C ASN A 133 -10.52 1.34 -1.11
N ILE A 134 -10.27 0.30 -1.92
CA ILE A 134 -11.35 -0.42 -2.63
C ILE A 134 -12.36 -1.01 -1.63
N ALA A 135 -11.88 -1.69 -0.58
CA ALA A 135 -12.75 -2.23 0.46
C ALA A 135 -13.51 -1.15 1.24
N VAL A 136 -12.88 0.02 1.51
CA VAL A 136 -13.57 1.17 2.12
C VAL A 136 -14.68 1.70 1.22
N LEU A 137 -14.44 1.82 -0.09
CA LEU A 137 -15.45 2.26 -1.07
C LEU A 137 -16.63 1.27 -1.18
N ASN A 138 -16.38 0.00 -0.90
CA ASN A 138 -17.40 -1.05 -0.82
C ASN A 138 -18.06 -1.16 0.57
N ASN A 139 -17.80 -0.23 1.50
CA ASN A 139 -18.32 -0.21 2.87
C ASN A 139 -17.91 -1.41 3.76
N GLU A 140 -16.78 -2.08 3.47
CA GLU A 140 -16.30 -3.26 4.22
C GLU A 140 -15.51 -2.90 5.50
N LEU A 141 -15.69 -1.70 6.05
CA LEU A 141 -14.85 -1.16 7.15
C LEU A 141 -15.37 -1.49 8.56
N GLU A 142 -16.61 -1.96 8.69
CA GLU A 142 -17.28 -2.11 10.00
C GLU A 142 -16.65 -3.17 10.93
N ASP A 143 -15.89 -4.15 10.42
CA ASP A 143 -15.51 -5.35 11.19
C ASP A 143 -14.13 -5.30 11.89
N MET A 144 -13.43 -4.16 11.92
CA MET A 144 -12.02 -4.11 12.35
C MET A 144 -11.67 -3.14 13.47
N LEU A 145 -12.67 -2.64 14.20
CA LEU A 145 -12.47 -1.70 15.31
C LEU A 145 -12.12 -2.38 16.65
N GLU A 146 -11.47 -3.54 16.63
CA GLU A 146 -11.01 -4.21 17.85
C GLU A 146 -9.48 -4.25 17.90
N GLY A 147 -8.89 -3.29 18.61
CA GLY A 147 -7.57 -3.39 19.24
C GLY A 147 -6.34 -3.24 18.33
N ASP A 148 -5.74 -2.05 18.35
CA ASP A 148 -4.30 -1.90 18.62
C ASP A 148 -3.95 -0.40 18.72
N ASP A 149 -3.70 0.05 19.96
CA ASP A 149 -3.07 1.33 20.28
C ASP A 149 -1.56 1.26 19.96
N ASP A 150 -1.21 1.14 18.68
CA ASP A 150 0.19 1.33 18.26
C ASP A 150 0.46 2.83 18.11
N VAL A 151 0.92 3.45 19.21
CA VAL A 151 1.45 4.82 19.23
C VAL A 151 2.78 4.85 18.47
N ALA A 152 2.74 5.19 17.18
CA ALA A 152 3.96 5.39 16.40
C ALA A 152 4.50 6.82 16.63
N ASP A 153 5.72 6.94 17.15
CA ASP A 153 6.48 8.19 17.19
C ASP A 153 6.99 8.52 15.78
N ASP A 154 6.38 9.51 15.13
CA ASP A 154 6.47 9.73 13.68
C ASP A 154 7.39 10.90 13.28
N ASN A 155 8.36 11.25 14.11
CA ASN A 155 9.26 12.38 13.86
C ASN A 155 10.35 12.15 12.79
N LEU A 156 10.34 11.04 12.05
CA LEU A 156 11.46 10.68 11.13
C LEU A 156 11.16 10.79 9.62
N VAL A 157 9.91 10.93 9.17
CA VAL A 157 9.59 10.72 7.74
C VAL A 157 9.55 11.99 6.87
N ALA A 158 9.90 13.16 7.42
CA ALA A 158 9.88 14.42 6.67
C ALA A 158 10.94 14.50 5.54
N ASN A 159 11.95 13.64 5.56
CA ASN A 159 13.13 13.77 4.69
C ASN A 159 13.08 12.94 3.39
N LEU A 160 12.09 12.07 3.19
CA LEU A 160 12.06 11.11 2.05
C LEU A 160 11.12 11.51 0.90
N PHE A 161 10.26 12.51 1.07
CA PHE A 161 9.22 12.86 0.07
C PHE A 161 9.53 14.15 -0.72
N ALA A 162 10.81 14.47 -0.92
CA ALA A 162 11.23 15.71 -1.59
C ALA A 162 10.92 15.76 -3.09
N GLU A 163 10.69 14.61 -3.74
CA GLU A 163 10.28 14.54 -5.14
C GLU A 163 8.76 14.46 -5.25
N ASN A 164 8.11 15.59 -4.98
CA ASN A 164 6.69 15.73 -5.26
C ASN A 164 6.47 15.94 -6.75
N ASP A 165 5.60 15.11 -7.34
CA ASP A 165 5.06 15.31 -8.68
C ASP A 165 4.45 16.72 -8.84
N ARG A 166 4.50 17.27 -10.05
CA ARG A 166 4.18 18.67 -10.38
C ARG A 166 2.77 19.05 -9.91
N GLU A 167 1.84 18.11 -9.94
CA GLU A 167 0.44 18.31 -9.57
C GLU A 167 0.18 18.41 -8.06
N GLY A 168 0.82 17.56 -7.25
CA GLY A 168 0.72 17.63 -5.78
C GLY A 168 1.28 18.96 -5.25
N SER A 169 2.38 19.43 -5.86
CA SER A 169 2.97 20.74 -5.59
C SER A 169 2.03 21.90 -5.96
N LEU A 170 1.34 21.82 -7.11
CA LEU A 170 0.35 22.81 -7.52
C LEU A 170 -0.87 22.85 -6.58
N LYS A 171 -1.37 21.68 -6.16
CA LYS A 171 -2.47 21.59 -5.20
C LYS A 171 -2.08 22.19 -3.84
N LYS A 172 -0.86 21.93 -3.36
CA LYS A 172 -0.30 22.58 -2.15
C LYS A 172 -0.30 24.10 -2.27
N ILE A 173 0.21 24.65 -3.37
CA ILE A 173 0.23 26.10 -3.61
C ILE A 173 -1.19 26.68 -3.61
N ARG A 174 -2.12 26.03 -4.32
CA ARG A 174 -3.53 26.45 -4.36
C ARG A 174 -4.17 26.50 -2.99
N LEU A 175 -4.01 25.44 -2.18
CA LEU A 175 -4.55 25.37 -0.82
C LEU A 175 -3.93 26.43 0.10
N THR A 176 -2.62 26.69 -0.07
CA THR A 176 -1.91 27.72 0.71
C THR A 176 -2.44 29.11 0.43
N ASN A 177 -2.70 29.43 -0.84
CA ASN A 177 -3.27 30.72 -1.24
C ASN A 177 -4.71 30.91 -0.73
N GLN A 178 -5.47 29.82 -0.54
CA GLN A 178 -6.81 29.87 0.06
C GLN A 178 -6.79 30.12 1.58
N LEU A 179 -5.66 29.87 2.24
CA LEU A 179 -5.45 30.08 3.69
C LEU A 179 -4.80 31.43 4.02
N ASN A 180 -4.82 32.35 3.04
CA ASN A 180 -4.24 33.69 3.08
C ASN A 180 -5.30 34.80 3.28
N LEU A 181 -6.54 34.41 3.60
CA LEU A 181 -7.64 35.27 4.07
C LEU A 181 -7.67 35.23 5.61
#